data_AF-A0A496W3F9-F1
#
_entry.id   AF-A0A496W3F9-F1
#
_cell.length_a   1.000
_cell.length_b   1.000
_cell.length_c   1.000
_cell.angle_alpha   90.00
_cell.angle_beta   90.00
_cell.angle_gamma   90.00
#
_symmetry.space_group_name_H-M   'P 1'
#
loop_
_entity.id
_entity.type
_entity.pdbx_description
1 polymer ?
#
loop_
_entity_poly.entity_id
_entity_poly.type
_entity_poly.pdbx_seq_one_letter_code
_entity_poly.pdbx_strand_id
1 'polypeptide(L)'
;MDKTQQTLIDTYLADDTKLYEDWYHAFYAPENDTDTLAFAPSFSVETFKKRFNQWFEKRRNLLQHKICEEWEYPQKKSVFENKQAMIIAISVDCLAVALSLPTTNVITVATILVVDGYLDKLCPDS
;
A
#
# COMPACT_ATOMS: atom_id res chain seq x y z
N MET A 1 -14.12 -13.78 -0.24
CA MET A 1 -12.73 -13.33 -0.21
C MET A 1 -11.83 -14.53 -0.49
N ASP A 2 -10.83 -14.37 -1.34
CA ASP A 2 -9.90 -15.45 -1.67
C ASP A 2 -8.95 -15.70 -0.50
N LYS A 3 -8.78 -16.96 -0.08
CA LYS A 3 -7.83 -17.34 1.00
C LYS A 3 -6.42 -16.82 0.73
N THR A 4 -6.06 -16.68 -0.54
CA THR A 4 -4.76 -16.19 -1.01
C THR A 4 -4.50 -14.74 -0.61
N GLN A 5 -5.53 -13.87 -0.65
CA GLN A 5 -5.38 -12.45 -0.27
C GLN A 5 -5.21 -12.29 1.24
N GLN A 6 -5.91 -13.10 2.02
CA GLN A 6 -5.82 -13.10 3.48
C GLN A 6 -4.39 -13.48 3.93
N THR A 7 -3.86 -14.59 3.40
CA THR A 7 -2.49 -15.04 3.70
C THR A 7 -1.44 -14.02 3.28
N LEU A 8 -1.66 -13.30 2.16
CA LEU A 8 -0.75 -12.26 1.71
C LEU A 8 -0.72 -11.08 2.70
N ILE A 9 -1.89 -10.63 3.16
CA ILE A 9 -1.98 -9.56 4.16
C ILE A 9 -1.32 -10.00 5.48
N ASP A 10 -1.57 -11.23 5.93
CA ASP A 10 -0.95 -11.75 7.17
C ASP A 10 0.58 -11.77 7.06
N THR A 11 1.11 -12.13 5.89
CA THR A 11 2.54 -12.09 5.61
C THR A 11 3.09 -10.66 5.73
N TYR A 12 2.40 -9.68 5.12
CA TYR A 12 2.83 -8.28 5.19
C TYR A 12 2.69 -7.65 6.57
N LEU A 13 1.72 -8.10 7.36
CA LEU A 13 1.59 -7.68 8.76
C LEU A 13 2.70 -8.26 9.65
N ALA A 14 3.29 -9.40 9.27
CA ALA A 14 4.37 -10.06 10.00
C ALA A 14 5.78 -9.63 9.52
N ASP A 15 5.92 -9.23 8.26
CA ASP A 15 7.20 -8.90 7.62
C ASP A 15 7.14 -7.59 6.83
N ASP A 16 7.51 -6.52 7.52
CA ASP A 16 7.59 -5.16 6.98
C ASP A 16 8.65 -5.04 5.86
N THR A 17 9.74 -5.82 5.93
CA THR A 17 10.79 -5.79 4.89
C THR A 17 10.22 -6.32 3.59
N LYS A 18 9.55 -7.48 3.67
CA LYS A 18 8.90 -8.09 2.51
C LYS A 18 7.81 -7.20 1.92
N LEU A 19 7.00 -6.54 2.75
CA LEU A 19 5.97 -5.61 2.29
C LEU A 19 6.54 -4.49 1.41
N TYR A 20 7.60 -3.84 1.89
CA TYR A 20 8.22 -2.72 1.20
C TYR A 20 9.05 -3.13 -0.02
N GLU A 21 9.67 -4.30 0.01
CA GLU A 21 10.34 -4.92 -1.13
C GLU A 21 9.35 -5.24 -2.25
N ASP A 22 8.26 -5.97 -1.93
CA ASP A 22 7.24 -6.35 -2.89
C ASP A 22 6.57 -5.10 -3.51
N TRP A 23 6.31 -4.07 -2.70
CA TRP A 23 5.87 -2.76 -3.22
C TRP A 23 6.91 -2.16 -4.18
N TYR A 24 8.19 -2.14 -3.83
CA TYR A 24 9.20 -1.54 -4.68
C TYR A 24 9.33 -2.27 -6.02
N HIS A 25 9.39 -3.60 -6.01
CA HIS A 25 9.46 -4.40 -7.22
C HIS A 25 8.22 -4.23 -8.09
N ALA A 26 7.03 -4.13 -7.49
CA ALA A 26 5.79 -3.88 -8.22
C ALA A 26 5.78 -2.59 -9.05
N PHE A 27 6.48 -1.53 -8.61
CA PHE A 27 6.46 -0.22 -9.26
C PHE A 27 7.74 0.12 -10.04
N TYR A 28 8.83 -0.58 -9.76
CA TYR A 28 10.16 -0.24 -10.27
C TYR A 28 10.92 -1.42 -10.87
N ALA A 29 10.40 -2.65 -10.84
CA ALA A 29 11.03 -3.73 -11.57
C ALA A 29 10.91 -3.48 -13.09
N PRO A 30 12.02 -3.48 -13.84
CA PRO A 30 11.95 -3.50 -15.29
C PRO A 30 11.36 -4.84 -15.73
N GLU A 31 10.35 -4.82 -16.60
CA GLU A 31 9.60 -6.01 -17.04
C GLU A 31 10.48 -7.10 -17.71
N ASN A 32 11.77 -6.88 -17.96
CA ASN A 32 12.62 -7.77 -18.75
C ASN A 32 14.11 -7.84 -18.36
N ASP A 33 14.52 -7.55 -17.12
CA ASP A 33 15.95 -7.55 -16.78
C ASP A 33 16.31 -8.39 -15.55
N THR A 34 16.47 -9.69 -15.79
CA THR A 34 16.98 -10.65 -14.79
C THR A 34 18.46 -10.45 -14.49
N ASP A 35 19.23 -9.87 -15.41
CA ASP A 35 20.67 -9.59 -15.23
C ASP A 35 20.92 -8.35 -14.35
N THR A 36 20.06 -7.33 -14.44
CA THR A 36 20.21 -6.10 -13.63
C THR A 36 19.77 -6.28 -12.17
N LEU A 37 18.94 -7.29 -11.86
CA LEU A 37 18.55 -7.64 -10.49
C LEU A 37 19.69 -8.20 -9.64
N ALA A 38 20.69 -8.85 -10.26
CA ALA A 38 21.84 -9.43 -9.57
C ALA A 38 22.81 -8.37 -8.99
N PHE A 39 22.72 -7.13 -9.45
CA PHE A 39 23.60 -6.02 -9.05
C PHE A 39 22.86 -4.82 -8.45
N ALA A 40 21.54 -4.91 -8.26
CA ALA A 40 20.83 -3.92 -7.48
C ALA A 40 21.45 -3.92 -6.06
N PRO A 41 21.90 -2.76 -5.53
CA PRO A 41 22.36 -2.69 -4.15
C PRO A 41 21.30 -3.34 -3.27
N SER A 42 21.70 -4.15 -2.29
CA SER A 42 20.79 -4.63 -1.25
C SER A 42 20.25 -3.41 -0.50
N PHE A 43 19.15 -2.87 -1.00
CA PHE A 43 18.55 -1.68 -0.41
C PHE A 43 17.98 -2.07 0.95
N SER A 44 18.28 -1.28 1.96
CA SER A 44 17.67 -1.47 3.27
C SER A 44 16.16 -1.19 3.19
N VAL A 45 15.38 -1.78 4.10
CA VAL A 45 13.95 -1.45 4.27
C VAL A 45 13.71 0.05 4.43
N GLU A 46 14.62 0.78 5.08
CA GLU A 46 14.55 2.24 5.21
C GLU A 46 14.63 2.96 3.86
N THR A 47 15.41 2.43 2.92
CA THR A 47 15.50 2.96 1.56
C THR A 47 14.16 2.78 0.85
N PHE A 48 13.54 1.61 0.95
CA PHE A 48 12.22 1.36 0.37
C PHE A 48 11.15 2.26 0.99
N LYS A 49 11.14 2.43 2.32
CA LYS A 49 10.28 3.38 3.04
C LYS A 49 10.43 4.81 2.53
N LYS A 50 11.67 5.27 2.35
CA LYS A 50 11.94 6.60 1.80
C LYS A 50 11.40 6.77 0.38
N ARG A 51 11.56 5.75 -0.47
CA ARG A 51 11.01 5.77 -1.84
C ARG A 51 9.48 5.73 -1.84
N PHE A 52 8.88 4.95 -0.96
CA PHE A 52 7.43 4.95 -0.76
C PHE A 52 6.94 6.34 -0.38
N ASN A 53 7.59 7.00 0.58
CA ASN A 53 7.21 8.35 0.98
C ASN A 53 7.28 9.35 -0.19
N GLN A 54 8.31 9.26 -1.05
CA GLN A 54 8.40 10.09 -2.25
C GLN A 54 7.27 9.80 -3.25
N TRP A 55 6.92 8.53 -3.44
CA TRP A 55 5.79 8.11 -4.28
C TRP A 55 4.46 8.60 -3.69
N PHE A 56 4.29 8.50 -2.38
CA PHE A 56 3.12 8.92 -1.64
C PHE A 56 2.90 10.43 -1.79
N GLU A 57 3.92 11.25 -1.55
CA GLU A 57 3.81 12.72 -1.70
C GLU A 57 3.43 13.12 -3.13
N LYS A 58 3.95 12.42 -4.15
CA LYS A 58 3.57 12.66 -5.56
C LYS A 58 2.11 12.34 -5.85
N ARG A 59 1.52 11.38 -5.13
CA ARG A 59 0.12 10.93 -5.32
C ARG A 59 -0.81 11.48 -4.24
N ARG A 60 -0.31 12.31 -3.33
CA ARG A 60 -1.01 12.74 -2.13
C ARG A 60 -2.39 13.32 -2.43
N ASN A 61 -2.48 14.24 -3.40
CA ASN A 61 -3.76 14.88 -3.76
C ASN A 61 -4.78 13.87 -4.30
N LEU A 62 -4.33 12.94 -5.15
CA LEU A 62 -5.19 11.88 -5.68
C LEU A 62 -5.67 10.96 -4.56
N LEU A 63 -4.73 10.50 -3.72
CA LEU A 63 -5.04 9.62 -2.59
C LEU A 63 -5.96 10.30 -1.58
N GLN A 64 -5.74 11.57 -1.28
CA GLN A 64 -6.56 12.35 -0.37
C GLN A 64 -7.99 12.47 -0.90
N HIS A 65 -8.18 12.87 -2.16
CA HIS A 65 -9.52 12.95 -2.75
C HIS A 65 -10.22 11.59 -2.75
N LYS A 66 -9.53 10.52 -3.16
CA LYS A 66 -10.12 9.17 -3.22
C LYS A 66 -10.41 8.56 -1.86
N ILE A 67 -9.53 8.73 -0.88
CA ILE A 67 -9.64 8.08 0.43
C ILE A 67 -10.49 8.92 1.39
N CYS A 68 -10.28 10.24 1.42
CA CYS A 68 -10.95 11.11 2.37
C CYS A 68 -12.33 11.57 1.88
N GLU A 69 -12.49 11.92 0.60
CA GLU A 69 -13.74 12.47 0.07
C GLU A 69 -14.64 11.39 -0.54
N GLU A 70 -14.13 10.58 -1.47
CA GLU A 70 -14.96 9.57 -2.14
C GLU A 70 -15.22 8.34 -1.27
N TRP A 71 -14.18 7.81 -0.62
CA TRP A 71 -14.30 6.64 0.25
C TRP A 71 -14.64 6.99 1.70
N GLU A 72 -14.65 8.27 2.06
CA GLU A 72 -15.08 8.76 3.38
C GLU A 72 -14.37 8.09 4.57
N TYR A 73 -13.05 7.90 4.48
CA TYR A 73 -12.25 7.25 5.52
C TYR A 73 -12.54 7.76 6.95
N PRO A 74 -12.67 9.08 7.23
CA PRO A 74 -12.98 9.56 8.57
C PRO A 74 -14.24 8.95 9.19
N GLN A 75 -15.27 8.71 8.37
CA GLN A 75 -16.53 8.11 8.82
C GLN A 75 -16.41 6.59 8.97
N LYS A 76 -15.58 5.94 8.15
CA LYS A 76 -15.41 4.48 8.14
C LYS A 76 -14.36 3.97 9.11
N LYS A 77 -13.42 4.81 9.57
CA LYS A 77 -12.30 4.39 10.44
C LYS A 77 -12.77 3.65 11.69
N SER A 78 -13.87 4.07 12.30
CA SER A 78 -14.47 3.45 13.50
C SER A 78 -15.23 2.15 13.23
N VAL A 79 -15.54 1.86 11.97
CA VAL A 79 -16.30 0.66 11.55
C VAL A 79 -15.41 -0.58 11.50
N PHE A 80 -14.11 -0.41 11.26
CA PHE A 80 -13.19 -1.53 11.11
C PHE A 80 -12.58 -1.95 12.45
N GLU A 81 -12.95 -3.15 12.92
CA GLU A 81 -12.47 -3.71 14.20
C GLU A 81 -10.99 -4.13 14.17
N ASN A 82 -10.43 -4.37 12.99
CA ASN A 82 -9.02 -4.75 12.84
C ASN A 82 -8.41 -4.20 11.54
N LYS A 83 -7.07 -4.11 11.53
CA LYS A 83 -6.30 -3.58 10.39
C LYS A 83 -6.53 -4.37 9.12
N GLN A 84 -6.69 -5.68 9.21
CA GLN A 84 -6.86 -6.55 8.04
C GLN A 84 -8.15 -6.23 7.28
N ALA A 85 -9.29 -6.09 7.98
CA ALA A 85 -10.56 -5.69 7.38
C ALA A 85 -10.46 -4.34 6.68
N MET A 86 -9.75 -3.37 7.29
CA MET A 86 -9.51 -2.06 6.70
C MET A 86 -8.64 -2.15 5.42
N ILE A 87 -7.56 -2.95 5.44
CA ILE A 87 -6.68 -3.17 4.28
C ILE A 87 -7.48 -3.75 3.10
N ILE A 88 -8.35 -4.72 3.36
CA ILE A 88 -9.18 -5.33 2.33
C ILE A 88 -10.14 -4.29 1.74
N ALA A 89 -10.86 -3.57 2.59
CA ALA A 89 -11.85 -2.61 2.16
C ALA A 89 -11.22 -1.48 1.32
N ILE A 90 -10.12 -0.87 1.80
CA ILE A 90 -9.46 0.19 1.04
C ILE A 90 -8.82 -0.32 -0.26
N SER A 91 -8.35 -1.58 -0.28
CA SER A 91 -7.81 -2.21 -1.48
C SER A 91 -8.88 -2.33 -2.58
N VAL A 92 -10.05 -2.88 -2.23
CA VAL A 92 -11.11 -3.19 -3.21
C VAL A 92 -11.94 -1.97 -3.56
N ASP A 93 -12.36 -1.20 -2.56
CA ASP A 93 -13.37 -0.16 -2.72
C ASP A 93 -12.77 1.18 -3.16
N CYS A 94 -11.47 1.39 -2.99
CA CYS A 94 -10.83 2.68 -3.24
C CYS A 94 -9.63 2.56 -4.20
N LEU A 95 -8.61 1.80 -3.80
CA LEU A 95 -7.30 1.86 -4.46
C LEU A 95 -7.25 1.08 -5.78
N ALA A 96 -8.01 -0.01 -5.92
CA ALA A 96 -8.09 -0.75 -7.18
C ALA A 96 -8.56 0.14 -8.34
N VAL A 97 -9.55 1.01 -8.09
CA VAL A 97 -10.06 1.96 -9.09
C VAL A 97 -9.13 3.16 -9.25
N ALA A 98 -8.58 3.68 -8.16
CA ALA A 98 -7.77 4.90 -8.19
C ALA A 98 -6.39 4.73 -8.84
N LEU A 99 -5.77 3.55 -8.69
CA LEU A 99 -4.39 3.33 -9.11
C LEU A 99 -4.26 2.49 -10.39
N SER A 100 -5.32 1.79 -10.82
CA SER A 100 -5.29 0.88 -11.97
C SER A 100 -4.12 -0.12 -11.92
N LEU A 101 -3.85 -0.66 -10.73
CA LEU A 101 -2.74 -1.58 -10.48
C LEU A 101 -3.24 -3.03 -10.35
N PRO A 102 -2.38 -4.02 -10.59
CA PRO A 102 -2.66 -5.41 -10.22
C PRO A 102 -3.04 -5.52 -8.73
N THR A 103 -3.95 -6.43 -8.41
CA THR A 103 -4.53 -6.57 -7.06
C THR A 103 -3.46 -6.77 -5.97
N THR A 104 -2.39 -7.50 -6.26
CA THR A 104 -1.26 -7.69 -5.33
C THR A 104 -0.58 -6.37 -4.97
N ASN A 105 -0.40 -5.48 -5.95
CA ASN A 105 0.25 -4.19 -5.79
C ASN A 105 -0.69 -3.19 -5.07
N VAL A 106 -1.99 -3.35 -5.26
CA VAL A 106 -2.99 -2.59 -4.51
C VAL A 106 -2.95 -2.98 -3.02
N ILE A 107 -2.83 -4.28 -2.72
CA ILE A 107 -2.73 -4.78 -1.34
C ILE A 107 -1.47 -4.28 -0.63
N THR A 108 -0.32 -4.23 -1.31
CA THR A 108 0.91 -3.68 -0.70
C THR A 108 0.74 -2.20 -0.33
N VAL A 109 0.22 -1.39 -1.26
CA VAL A 109 -0.07 0.03 -0.99
C VAL A 109 -1.05 0.19 0.16
N ALA A 110 -2.17 -0.54 0.13
CA ALA A 110 -3.18 -0.50 1.19
C ALA A 110 -2.60 -0.86 2.56
N THR A 111 -1.79 -1.91 2.60
CA THR A 111 -1.15 -2.38 3.84
C THR A 111 -0.21 -1.33 4.40
N ILE A 112 0.65 -0.72 3.56
CA ILE A 112 1.53 0.37 4.00
C ILE A 112 0.72 1.54 4.52
N LEU A 113 -0.34 1.94 3.79
CA LEU A 113 -1.15 3.09 4.20
C LEU A 113 -1.80 2.92 5.59
N VAL A 114 -2.29 1.70 5.86
CA VAL A 114 -2.95 1.35 7.13
C VAL A 114 -1.94 1.13 8.26
N VAL A 115 -0.87 0.37 8.02
CA VAL A 115 0.07 -0.04 9.07
C VAL A 115 0.91 1.14 9.55
N ASP A 116 1.39 1.98 8.63
CA ASP A 116 2.28 3.11 8.92
C ASP A 116 1.52 4.43 9.17
N GLY A 117 0.19 4.35 9.29
CA GLY A 117 -0.67 5.46 9.68
C GLY A 117 -0.72 6.60 8.67
N TYR A 118 -0.52 6.31 7.38
CA TYR A 118 -0.64 7.32 6.33
C TYR A 118 -2.08 7.76 6.08
N LEU A 119 -3.08 6.92 6.39
CA LEU A 119 -4.49 7.29 6.26
C LEU A 119 -4.84 8.49 7.16
N ASP A 120 -4.38 8.48 8.41
CA ASP A 120 -4.60 9.58 9.36
C ASP A 120 -3.81 10.83 8.97
N LYS A 121 -2.66 10.68 8.32
CA LYS A 121 -1.88 11.81 7.77
C LYS A 121 -2.53 12.41 6.52
N LEU A 122 -3.24 11.60 5.72
CA LEU A 122 -3.97 12.04 4.53
C LEU A 122 -5.25 12.77 4.90
N CYS A 123 -5.99 12.23 5.88
CA CYS A 123 -7.27 12.75 6.32
C CYS A 123 -7.17 13.20 7.79
N PRO A 124 -6.39 14.25 8.11
CA PRO A 124 -6.39 14.82 9.45
C PRO A 124 -7.79 15.39 9.69
N ASP A 125 -8.52 14.77 10.62
CA ASP A 125 -9.86 15.11 11.12
C ASP A 125 -10.62 16.18 10.33
N SER A 126 -11.61 15.75 9.56
CA SER A 126 -12.71 16.62 9.11
C SER A 126 -13.51 17.14 10.30
#